data_AF-A0A336KTR7-F1
#
_entry.id   AF-A0A336KTR7-F1
#
_cell.length_a   1.000
_cell.length_b   1.000
_cell.length_c   1.000
_cell.angle_alpha   90.00
_cell.angle_beta   90.00
_cell.angle_gamma   90.00
#
_symmetry.space_group_name_H-M   'P 1'
#
loop_
_entity.id
_entity.type
_entity.pdbx_description
1 polymer ?
#
loop_
_entity_poly.entity_id
_entity_poly.type
_entity_poly.pdbx_seq_one_letter_code
_entity_poly.pdbx_strand_id
1 'polypeptide(L)'
;MFLLLPLCIYLSIGGLFLLAGFISLFRIRTVMKHDGTRTDKLERLMLRIGFFSGLFILPSLGYLACLFYEYYNFNDWMIQWNRQMCKIFSIPCPSLRPGSEDDKPIFHIYMAKYVCSMLVGVTSSVWLWSGKTVISWRLFAERLQGKDVRNRTAYV
;
A
#
# COMPACT_ATOMS: atom_id res chain seq x y z
N MET A 1 12.13 20.89 1.42
CA MET A 1 11.00 21.24 2.30
C MET A 1 9.71 21.53 1.52
N PHE A 2 9.72 22.41 0.50
CA PHE A 2 8.50 22.81 -0.25
C PHE A 2 7.76 21.70 -1.02
N LEU A 3 8.45 20.64 -1.46
CA LEU A 3 7.79 19.47 -2.10
C LEU A 3 7.46 18.35 -1.11
N LEU A 4 8.33 18.14 -0.11
CA LEU A 4 8.23 17.00 0.81
C LEU A 4 7.10 17.17 1.83
N LEU A 5 6.96 18.38 2.35
CA LEU A 5 5.99 18.73 3.39
C LEU A 5 4.54 18.64 2.91
N PRO A 6 4.14 19.19 1.74
CA PRO A 6 2.81 18.95 1.21
C PRO A 6 2.56 17.47 0.90
N LEU A 7 3.54 16.75 0.34
CA LEU A 7 3.40 15.30 0.08
C LEU A 7 3.05 14.53 1.36
N CYS A 8 3.77 14.82 2.45
CA CYS A 8 3.54 14.20 3.75
C CYS A 8 2.16 14.55 4.32
N ILE A 9 1.72 15.81 4.22
CA ILE A 9 0.37 16.23 4.68
C ILE A 9 -0.72 15.52 3.88
N TYR A 10 -0.62 15.52 2.54
CA TYR A 10 -1.57 14.82 1.67
C TYR A 10 -1.63 13.32 1.96
N LEU A 11 -0.48 12.68 2.17
CA LEU A 11 -0.40 11.26 2.53
C LEU A 11 -1.00 10.97 3.91
N SER A 12 -0.78 11.85 4.88
CA SER A 12 -1.32 11.71 6.24
C SER A 12 -2.84 11.84 6.26
N ILE A 13 -3.37 12.85 5.57
CA ILE A 13 -4.82 13.06 5.43
C ILE A 13 -5.45 11.90 4.67
N GLY A 14 -4.80 11.42 3.60
CA GLY A 14 -5.24 10.24 2.86
C GLY A 14 -5.31 8.97 3.72
N GLY A 15 -4.31 8.74 4.58
CA GLY A 15 -4.29 7.61 5.51
C GLY A 15 -5.42 7.65 6.54
N LEU A 16 -5.67 8.82 7.13
CA LEU A 16 -6.78 9.02 8.09
C LEU A 16 -8.15 8.81 7.43
N PHE A 17 -8.33 9.32 6.21
CA PHE A 17 -9.57 9.15 5.45
C PHE A 17 -9.81 7.68 5.08
N LEU A 18 -8.77 6.95 4.66
CA LEU A 18 -8.86 5.51 4.37
C LEU A 18 -9.23 4.69 5.60
N LEU A 19 -8.64 5.01 6.76
CA LEU A 19 -9.00 4.40 8.04
C LEU A 19 -10.46 4.66 8.41
N ALA A 20 -10.91 5.90 8.31
CA ALA A 20 -12.30 6.26 8.58
C ALA A 20 -13.29 5.57 7.63
N GLY A 21 -12.96 5.49 6.33
CA GLY A 21 -13.76 4.78 5.33
C GLY A 21 -13.87 3.28 5.63
N PHE A 22 -12.81 2.66 6.12
CA PHE A 22 -12.82 1.27 6.55
C PHE A 22 -13.70 1.02 7.77
N ILE A 23 -13.57 1.85 8.80
CA ILE A 23 -14.42 1.77 10.00
C ILE A 23 -15.90 1.89 9.61
N SER A 24 -16.21 2.78 8.66
CA SER A 24 -17.56 2.94 8.10
C SER A 24 -18.06 1.67 7.39
N LEU A 25 -17.23 1.05 6.55
CA LEU A 25 -17.56 -0.21 5.86
C LEU A 25 -17.82 -1.38 6.84
N PHE A 26 -17.04 -1.48 7.91
CA PHE A 26 -17.25 -2.48 8.95
C PHE A 26 -18.56 -2.24 9.70
N ARG A 27 -18.88 -0.98 10.03
CA ARG A 27 -20.14 -0.61 10.68
C ARG A 27 -21.36 -0.98 9.82
N ILE A 28 -21.32 -0.69 8.52
CA ILE A 28 -22.38 -1.04 7.57
C ILE A 28 -22.58 -2.56 7.51
N ARG A 29 -21.49 -3.32 7.50
CA ARG A 29 -21.53 -4.79 7.45
C ARG A 29 -22.04 -5.43 8.74
N THR A 30 -21.73 -4.84 9.90
CA THR A 30 -22.26 -5.26 11.20
C THR A 30 -23.77 -5.04 11.27
N VAL A 31 -24.27 -3.89 10.76
CA VAL A 31 -25.71 -3.59 10.73
C VAL A 31 -26.45 -4.51 9.76
N MET A 32 -25.89 -4.78 8.58
CA MET A 32 -26.51 -5.64 7.57
C MET A 32 -26.65 -7.12 8.00
N LYS A 33 -25.81 -7.58 8.94
CA LYS A 33 -25.86 -8.95 9.46
C LYS A 33 -27.08 -9.26 10.32
N HIS A 34 -27.76 -8.24 10.83
CA HIS A 34 -28.93 -8.39 11.71
C HIS A 34 -30.25 -8.62 10.95
N ASP A 35 -30.29 -8.39 9.64
CA ASP A 35 -31.54 -8.32 8.85
C ASP A 35 -31.96 -9.62 8.12
N GLY A 36 -31.27 -10.75 8.32
CA GLY A 36 -31.80 -12.09 7.99
C GLY A 36 -32.26 -12.36 6.53
N THR A 37 -31.84 -11.57 5.54
CA THR A 37 -32.22 -11.76 4.13
C THR A 37 -31.26 -12.71 3.40
N ARG A 38 -31.77 -13.50 2.43
CA ARG A 38 -31.05 -14.48 1.56
C ARG A 38 -29.94 -13.83 0.71
N THR A 39 -28.93 -13.27 1.35
CA THR A 39 -27.84 -12.51 0.74
C THR A 39 -26.50 -13.21 0.89
N ASP A 40 -26.45 -14.53 1.14
CA ASP A 40 -25.21 -15.31 1.35
C ASP A 40 -24.13 -15.10 0.28
N LYS A 41 -24.53 -14.94 -0.99
CA LYS A 41 -23.59 -14.63 -2.09
C LYS A 41 -23.04 -13.21 -2.01
N LEU A 42 -23.89 -12.24 -1.66
CA LEU A 42 -23.51 -10.84 -1.46
C LEU A 42 -22.68 -10.69 -0.18
N GLU A 43 -23.00 -11.42 0.88
CA GLU A 43 -22.27 -11.44 2.15
C GLU A 43 -20.86 -11.98 1.95
N ARG A 44 -20.68 -13.09 1.20
CA ARG A 44 -19.35 -13.61 0.83
C ARG A 44 -18.54 -12.63 -0.03
N LEU A 45 -19.19 -11.89 -0.91
CA LEU A 45 -18.55 -10.86 -1.75
C LEU A 45 -18.09 -9.67 -0.90
N MET A 46 -18.94 -9.18 -0.01
CA MET A 46 -18.63 -8.11 0.94
C MET A 46 -17.57 -8.52 1.97
N LEU A 47 -17.60 -9.76 2.47
CA LEU A 47 -16.56 -10.39 3.31
C LEU A 47 -15.18 -10.19 2.67
N ARG A 48 -15.10 -10.56 1.39
CA ARG A 48 -13.88 -10.57 0.60
C ARG A 48 -13.35 -9.14 0.37
N ILE A 49 -14.23 -8.21 0.01
CA ILE A 49 -13.88 -6.80 -0.20
C ILE A 49 -13.39 -6.16 1.12
N GLY A 50 -14.07 -6.45 2.24
CA GLY A 50 -13.66 -5.95 3.56
C GLY A 50 -12.32 -6.51 4.04
N PHE A 51 -12.05 -7.81 3.83
CA PHE A 51 -10.76 -8.41 4.17
C PHE A 51 -9.61 -7.83 3.34
N PHE A 52 -9.81 -7.65 2.03
CA PHE A 52 -8.81 -7.02 1.16
C PHE A 52 -8.57 -5.55 1.53
N SER A 53 -9.61 -4.80 1.88
CA SER A 53 -9.46 -3.43 2.36
C SER A 53 -8.68 -3.36 3.68
N GLY A 54 -8.87 -4.34 4.58
CA GLY A 54 -8.12 -4.42 5.83
C GLY A 54 -6.64 -4.71 5.61
N LEU A 55 -6.34 -5.66 4.72
CA LEU A 55 -4.98 -5.96 4.29
C LEU A 55 -4.30 -4.81 3.55
N PHE A 56 -5.05 -3.86 2.99
CA PHE A 56 -4.52 -2.66 2.34
C PHE A 56 -4.20 -1.53 3.34
N ILE A 57 -4.93 -1.47 4.45
CA ILE A 57 -4.73 -0.46 5.50
C ILE A 57 -3.44 -0.69 6.26
N LEU A 58 -3.08 -1.94 6.53
CA LEU A 58 -1.82 -2.30 7.19
C LEU A 58 -0.57 -1.73 6.49
N PRO A 59 -0.32 -1.99 5.18
CA PRO A 59 0.82 -1.41 4.48
C PRO A 59 0.68 0.10 4.30
N SER A 60 -0.54 0.63 4.20
CA SER A 60 -0.78 2.08 4.13
C SER A 60 -0.39 2.80 5.42
N LEU A 61 -0.74 2.23 6.59
CA LEU A 61 -0.34 2.75 7.89
C LEU A 61 1.15 2.56 8.17
N GLY A 62 1.71 1.40 7.81
CA GLY A 62 3.15 1.16 7.92
C GLY A 62 3.96 2.15 7.09
N TYR A 63 3.54 2.42 5.85
CA TYR A 63 4.16 3.41 4.98
C TYR A 63 4.08 4.83 5.58
N LEU A 64 2.92 5.21 6.12
CA LEU A 64 2.73 6.50 6.77
C LEU A 64 3.61 6.65 8.02
N ALA A 65 3.70 5.61 8.85
CA ALA A 65 4.56 5.61 10.03
C ALA A 65 6.04 5.75 9.67
N CYS A 66 6.50 5.06 8.61
CA CYS A 66 7.86 5.20 8.10
C CYS A 66 8.14 6.63 7.62
N LEU A 67 7.19 7.24 6.89
CA LEU A 67 7.31 8.64 6.45
C LEU A 67 7.35 9.63 7.60
N PHE A 68 6.53 9.43 8.63
CA PHE A 68 6.52 10.28 9.81
C PHE A 68 7.86 10.19 10.57
N TYR A 69 8.39 8.98 10.71
CA TYR A 69 9.71 8.75 11.30
C TYR A 69 10.82 9.43 10.50
N GLU A 70 10.82 9.29 9.17
CA GLU A 70 11.77 9.99 8.30
C GLU A 70 11.65 11.51 8.47
N TYR A 71 10.43 12.06 8.44
CA TYR A 71 10.22 13.50 8.57
C TYR A 71 10.77 14.07 9.88
N TYR A 72 10.52 13.39 11.00
CA TYR A 72 10.97 13.85 12.32
C TYR A 72 12.50 13.89 12.43
N ASN A 73 13.18 12.84 11.94
CA ASN A 73 14.64 12.71 12.06
C ASN A 73 15.42 13.32 10.88
N PHE A 74 14.72 13.74 9.81
CA PHE A 74 15.34 14.24 8.58
C PHE A 74 16.28 15.43 8.82
N ASN A 75 15.90 16.33 9.73
CA ASN A 75 16.67 17.53 10.00
C ASN A 75 18.05 17.21 10.60
N ASP A 76 18.09 16.32 11.59
CA ASP A 76 19.33 15.90 12.23
C ASP A 76 20.20 15.05 11.29
N TRP A 77 19.59 14.14 10.51
CA TRP A 77 20.30 13.39 9.47
C TRP A 77 20.91 14.30 8.41
N MET A 78 20.23 15.38 8.00
CA MET A 78 20.78 16.34 7.03
C MET A 78 21.97 17.11 7.59
N ILE A 79 21.93 17.50 8.87
CA ILE A 79 23.07 18.17 9.52
C ILE A 79 24.28 17.24 9.57
N GLN A 80 24.05 15.96 9.91
CA GLN A 80 25.10 14.95 9.97
C GLN A 80 25.67 14.63 8.57
N TRP A 81 24.81 14.51 7.55
CA TRP A 81 25.23 14.34 6.16
C TRP A 81 26.05 15.54 5.67
N ASN A 82 25.60 16.77 5.95
CA ASN A 82 26.30 17.99 5.55
C ASN A 82 27.68 18.07 6.21
N ARG A 83 27.83 17.60 7.45
CA ARG A 83 29.14 17.51 8.11
C ARG A 83 30.10 16.53 7.42
N GLN A 84 29.59 15.37 6.97
CA GLN A 84 30.41 14.40 6.23
C GLN A 84 30.85 14.95 4.86
N MET A 85 29.95 15.65 4.18
CA MET A 85 30.17 16.18 2.84
C MET A 85 30.92 17.51 2.83
N CYS A 86 30.85 18.30 3.91
CA CYS A 86 31.53 19.58 4.07
C CYS A 86 33.02 19.52 3.72
N LYS A 87 33.73 18.47 4.16
CA LYS A 87 35.16 18.29 3.87
C LYS A 87 35.46 17.94 2.41
N ILE A 88 34.54 17.24 1.75
CA ILE A 88 34.66 16.83 0.34
C ILE A 88 34.38 18.01 -0.59
N PHE A 89 33.40 18.83 -0.26
CA PHE A 89 32.96 19.94 -1.11
C PHE A 89 33.47 21.32 -0.67
N SER A 90 34.33 21.40 0.35
CA SER A 90 34.89 22.64 0.90
C SER A 90 33.84 23.69 1.27
N ILE A 91 32.71 23.24 1.84
CA ILE A 91 31.58 24.08 2.29
C ILE A 91 31.75 24.33 3.81
N PRO A 92 31.29 25.45 4.41
CA PRO A 92 31.33 25.62 5.87
C PRO A 92 30.58 24.51 6.63
N CYS A 93 31.28 23.85 7.56
CA CYS A 93 30.73 22.78 8.39
C CYS A 93 29.78 23.33 9.48
N PRO A 94 28.60 22.74 9.68
CA PRO A 94 27.72 23.09 10.79
C PRO A 94 28.34 22.69 12.15
N SER A 95 28.03 23.45 13.21
CA SER A 95 28.49 23.14 14.58
C SER A 95 27.75 21.94 15.16
N LEU A 96 28.49 21.05 15.82
CA LEU A 96 27.96 19.83 16.41
C LEU A 96 27.18 20.16 17.69
N ARG A 97 25.93 19.69 17.80
CA ARG A 97 25.28 19.62 19.11
C ARG A 97 25.93 18.48 19.90
N PRO A 98 26.37 18.69 21.15
CA PRO A 98 26.93 17.60 21.95
C PRO A 98 25.87 16.49 22.10
N GLY A 99 26.19 15.26 21.66
CA GLY A 99 25.32 14.08 21.72
C GLY A 99 24.77 13.55 20.39
N SER A 100 25.02 14.22 19.25
CA SER A 100 24.44 13.84 17.94
C SER A 100 25.35 12.97 17.05
N GLU A 101 26.29 12.21 17.62
CA GLU A 101 27.25 11.41 16.83
C GLU A 101 26.63 10.17 16.16
N ASP A 102 25.49 9.70 16.67
CA ASP A 102 24.82 8.46 16.22
C ASP A 102 23.49 8.66 15.49
N ASP A 103 23.14 9.90 15.10
CA ASP A 103 21.92 10.19 14.34
C ASP A 103 22.07 9.76 12.87
N LYS A 104 21.98 8.46 12.63
CA LYS A 104 21.96 7.84 11.30
C LYS A 104 20.59 7.22 11.02
N PRO A 105 20.09 7.28 9.78
CA PRO A 105 18.86 6.61 9.44
C PRO A 105 18.98 5.09 9.63
N ILE A 106 18.03 4.51 10.36
CA ILE A 106 17.93 3.06 10.51
C ILE A 106 17.56 2.46 9.16
N PHE A 107 18.50 1.74 8.56
CA PHE A 107 18.36 1.15 7.22
C PHE A 107 17.08 0.30 7.07
N HIS A 108 16.74 -0.48 8.10
CA HIS A 108 15.55 -1.34 8.10
C HIS A 108 14.25 -0.55 7.94
N ILE A 109 14.12 0.62 8.56
CA ILE A 109 12.92 1.46 8.45
C ILE A 109 12.83 2.05 7.04
N TYR A 110 13.98 2.45 6.48
CA TYR A 110 14.05 2.96 5.11
C TYR A 110 13.66 1.88 4.08
N MET A 111 14.08 0.63 4.28
CA MET A 111 13.69 -0.50 3.42
C MET A 111 12.20 -0.86 3.59
N ALA A 112 11.67 -0.81 4.82
CA ALA A 112 10.27 -1.12 5.10
C ALA A 112 9.31 -0.21 4.31
N LYS A 113 9.66 1.07 4.10
CA LYS A 113 8.90 1.98 3.23
C LYS A 113 8.66 1.43 1.82
N TYR A 114 9.70 0.89 1.17
CA TYR A 114 9.61 0.34 -0.18
C TYR A 114 8.81 -0.96 -0.21
N VAL A 115 8.94 -1.79 0.83
CA VAL A 115 8.12 -2.99 0.97
C VAL A 115 6.64 -2.62 1.12
N CYS A 116 6.32 -1.65 1.98
CA CYS A 116 4.96 -1.18 2.16
C CYS A 116 4.37 -0.58 0.87
N SER A 117 5.13 0.22 0.10
CA SER A 117 4.64 0.77 -1.17
C SER A 117 4.45 -0.29 -2.25
N MET A 118 5.30 -1.32 -2.29
CA MET A 118 5.16 -2.44 -3.21
C MET A 118 3.92 -3.29 -2.87
N LEU A 119 3.64 -3.52 -1.59
CA LEU A 119 2.47 -4.26 -1.13
C LEU A 119 1.14 -3.59 -1.54
N VAL A 120 1.08 -2.25 -1.56
CA VAL A 120 -0.06 -1.49 -2.08
C VAL A 120 -0.32 -1.81 -3.56
N GLY A 121 0.73 -1.98 -4.38
CA GLY A 121 0.59 -2.40 -5.78
C GLY A 121 0.25 -3.89 -5.98
N VAL A 122 0.76 -4.76 -5.11
CA VAL A 122 0.44 -6.20 -5.15
C VAL A 122 -1.01 -6.44 -4.75
N THR A 123 -1.50 -5.77 -3.71
CA THR A 123 -2.88 -5.91 -3.22
C THR A 123 -3.93 -5.49 -4.24
N SER A 124 -3.68 -4.41 -5.01
CA SER A 124 -4.55 -3.99 -6.12
C SER A 124 -4.55 -5.00 -7.29
N SER A 125 -3.41 -5.63 -7.56
CA SER A 125 -3.27 -6.67 -8.60
C SER A 125 -4.05 -7.95 -8.23
N VAL A 126 -3.97 -8.37 -6.96
CA VAL A 126 -4.70 -9.55 -6.45
C VAL A 126 -6.22 -9.31 -6.42
N TRP A 127 -6.65 -8.06 -6.24
CA TRP A 127 -8.07 -7.69 -6.29
C TRP A 127 -8.68 -7.90 -7.69
N LEU A 128 -7.90 -7.64 -8.76
CA LEU A 128 -8.32 -7.83 -10.14
C LEU A 128 -8.36 -9.32 -10.57
N TRP A 129 -7.62 -10.18 -9.88
CA TRP A 129 -7.64 -11.64 -10.09
C TRP A 129 -8.86 -12.25 -9.41
N SER A 130 -10.04 -12.03 -9.98
CA SER A 130 -11.21 -12.83 -9.66
C SER A 130 -11.12 -14.18 -10.37
N GLY A 131 -11.64 -15.26 -9.76
CA GLY A 131 -11.70 -16.57 -10.40
C GLY A 131 -12.43 -16.53 -11.76
N LYS A 132 -13.36 -15.58 -11.94
CA LYS A 132 -14.00 -15.30 -13.22
C LYS A 132 -13.02 -14.78 -14.28
N THR A 133 -12.08 -13.93 -13.89
CA THR A 133 -11.02 -13.40 -14.76
C THR A 133 -10.08 -14.52 -15.19
N VAL A 134 -9.61 -15.37 -14.27
CA VAL A 134 -8.72 -16.51 -14.58
C VAL A 134 -9.38 -17.50 -15.55
N ILE A 135 -10.68 -17.77 -15.39
CA ILE A 135 -11.44 -18.64 -16.29
C ILE A 135 -11.56 -18.02 -17.69
N SER A 136 -11.86 -16.72 -17.77
CA SER A 136 -11.90 -15.98 -19.05
C SER A 136 -10.53 -15.97 -19.75
N TRP A 137 -9.44 -15.78 -19.00
CA TRP A 137 -8.07 -15.84 -19.52
C TRP A 137 -7.69 -17.24 -20.01
N ARG A 138 -8.13 -18.30 -19.34
CA ARG A 138 -7.94 -19.68 -19.82
C ARG A 138 -8.70 -19.93 -21.12
N LEU A 139 -9.97 -19.53 -21.20
CA LEU A 139 -10.78 -19.63 -22.42
C LEU A 139 -10.18 -18.82 -23.58
N PHE A 140 -9.64 -17.64 -23.30
CA PHE A 140 -8.95 -16.81 -24.28
C PHE A 140 -7.63 -17.45 -24.74
N ALA A 141 -6.85 -18.02 -23.82
CA ALA A 141 -5.63 -18.74 -24.14
C ALA A 141 -5.90 -20.01 -24.97
N GLU A 142 -6.97 -20.76 -24.67
CA GLU A 142 -7.39 -21.92 -25.47
C GLU A 142 -7.84 -21.53 -26.89
N ARG A 143 -8.54 -20.39 -27.04
CA ARG A 143 -8.88 -19.82 -28.35
C ARG A 143 -7.64 -19.40 -29.13
N LEU A 144 -6.67 -18.76 -28.49
CA LEU A 144 -5.40 -18.38 -29.12
C LEU A 144 -4.54 -19.58 -29.50
N GLN A 145 -4.63 -20.69 -28.76
CA GLN A 145 -3.98 -21.97 -29.10
C GLN A 145 -4.72 -22.74 -30.21
N GLY A 146 -5.76 -22.18 -30.82
CA GLY A 146 -6.46 -22.80 -31.94
C GLY A 146 -7.32 -24.01 -31.56
N LYS A 147 -7.59 -24.24 -30.27
CA LYS A 147 -8.61 -25.20 -29.82
C LYS A 147 -9.98 -24.58 -30.02
N ASP A 148 -10.37 -24.43 -31.29
CA ASP A 148 -11.70 -23.99 -31.66
C ASP A 148 -12.72 -25.03 -31.14
N VAL A 149 -13.73 -24.56 -30.41
CA VAL A 149 -14.89 -25.35 -29.96
C VAL A 149 -15.83 -25.52 -31.16
N ARG A 150 -15.28 -26.00 -32.27
CA ARG A 150 -15.96 -26.18 -33.55
C ARG A 150 -16.02 -27.64 -33.98
N ASN A 151 -15.97 -28.56 -33.01
CA ASN A 151 -16.14 -30.00 -33.26
C ASN A 151 -17.17 -30.69 -32.32
N ARG A 152 -18.02 -29.95 -31.60
CA ARG A 152 -19.10 -30.55 -30.79
C ARG A 152 -20.52 -30.40 -31.34
N THR A 153 -20.70 -29.75 -32.49
CA THR A 153 -22.00 -29.69 -33.20
C THR A 153 -22.05 -30.53 -34.47
N ALA A 154 -21.04 -31.38 -34.71
CA ALA A 154 -21.06 -32.32 -35.84
C ALA A 154 -21.60 -33.72 -35.47
N TYR A 155 -21.87 -34.02 -34.19
CA TYR A 155 -22.46 -35.28 -33.75
C TYR A 155 -23.24 -35.11 -32.45
N VAL A 156 -24.45 -34.53 -32.52
CA VAL A 156 -25.74 -35.01 -31.95
C VAL A 156 -26.81 -34.07 -32.50
#